data_AF-A0A816WVY6-F1
#
_entry.id   AF-A0A816WVY6-F1
#
_cell.length_a   1.000
_cell.length_b   1.000
_cell.length_c   1.000
_cell.angle_alpha   90.00
_cell.angle_beta   90.00
_cell.angle_gamma   90.00
#
_symmetry.space_group_name_H-M   'P 1'
#
loop_
_entity.id
_entity.type
_entity.pdbx_description
1 polymer ?
#
loop_
_entity_poly.entity_id
_entity_poly.type
_entity_poly.pdbx_seq_one_letter_code
_entity_poly.pdbx_strand_id
1 'polypeptide(L)'
;MGNKCVAVEFYEKSLKIQETLPSPNYSSMSVMYYNAASMHRELENHEAALKHAERSVETARLAFGPDHTEVKENQMLVDRIRNKS
;
A
#
# COMPACT_ATOMS: atom_id res chain seq x y z
N MET A 1 -3.20 -17.42 -11.13
CA MET A 1 -2.93 -16.08 -11.71
C MET A 1 -4.16 -15.20 -11.83
N GLY A 2 -5.39 -15.72 -12.04
CA GLY A 2 -6.58 -14.88 -12.26
C GLY A 2 -7.15 -14.06 -11.09
N ASN A 3 -6.84 -14.39 -9.83
CA ASN A 3 -7.45 -13.70 -8.67
C ASN A 3 -6.65 -12.46 -8.20
N LYS A 4 -5.32 -12.45 -8.39
CA LYS A 4 -4.45 -11.35 -7.93
C LYS A 4 -4.70 -10.04 -8.70
N CYS A 5 -4.93 -10.12 -10.01
CA CYS A 5 -5.23 -8.94 -10.82
C CYS A 5 -6.57 -8.30 -10.43
N VAL A 6 -7.57 -9.11 -10.12
CA VAL A 6 -8.89 -8.64 -9.67
C VAL A 6 -8.79 -7.97 -8.30
N ALA A 7 -8.02 -8.52 -7.38
CA ALA A 7 -7.80 -7.92 -6.05
C ALA A 7 -7.13 -6.54 -6.14
N VAL A 8 -6.10 -6.40 -6.98
CA VAL A 8 -5.42 -5.10 -7.22
C VAL A 8 -6.41 -4.08 -7.77
N GLU A 9 -7.23 -4.45 -8.76
CA GLU A 9 -8.24 -3.56 -9.35
C GLU A 9 -9.25 -3.07 -8.30
N PHE A 10 -9.69 -3.94 -7.38
CA PHE A 10 -10.59 -3.55 -6.30
C PHE A 10 -9.92 -2.59 -5.31
N TYR A 11 -8.65 -2.83 -4.96
CA TYR A 11 -7.91 -1.89 -4.10
C TYR A 11 -7.75 -0.52 -4.77
N GLU A 12 -7.36 -0.47 -6.04
CA GLU A 12 -7.21 0.79 -6.79
C GLU A 12 -8.52 1.58 -6.87
N LYS A 13 -9.64 0.91 -7.15
CA LYS A 13 -10.97 1.57 -7.16
C LYS A 13 -11.34 2.13 -5.79
N SER A 14 -11.10 1.36 -4.72
CA SER A 14 -11.39 1.80 -3.35
C SER A 14 -10.50 2.97 -2.93
N LEU A 15 -9.21 2.91 -3.25
CA LEU A 15 -8.24 3.99 -3.00
C LEU A 15 -8.66 5.27 -3.72
N LYS A 16 -9.06 5.18 -4.99
CA LYS A 16 -9.55 6.33 -5.76
C LYS A 16 -10.80 6.97 -5.14
N ILE A 17 -11.71 6.18 -4.57
CA ILE A 17 -12.86 6.71 -3.83
C ILE A 17 -12.40 7.43 -2.57
N GLN A 18 -11.53 6.80 -1.77
CA GLN A 18 -10.99 7.40 -0.54
C GLN A 18 -10.27 8.73 -0.80
N GLU A 19 -9.48 8.83 -1.86
CA GLU A 19 -8.79 10.06 -2.27
C GLU A 19 -9.74 11.22 -2.61
N THR A 20 -10.99 10.94 -2.98
CA THR A 20 -12.01 11.96 -3.27
C THR A 20 -12.80 12.41 -2.05
N LEU A 21 -12.67 11.73 -0.92
CA LEU A 21 -13.43 12.06 0.28
C LEU A 21 -12.84 13.30 0.98
N PRO A 22 -13.67 14.22 1.50
CA PRO A 22 -13.20 15.35 2.30
C PRO A 22 -12.46 14.95 3.59
N SER A 23 -12.70 13.71 4.06
CA SER A 23 -12.02 13.13 5.22
C SER A 23 -11.71 11.66 4.92
N PRO A 24 -10.60 11.38 4.22
CA PRO A 24 -10.21 10.02 3.87
C PRO A 24 -9.92 9.18 5.11
N ASN A 25 -10.24 7.89 5.07
CA ASN A 25 -9.82 6.96 6.12
C ASN A 25 -8.37 6.52 5.85
N TYR A 26 -7.42 7.30 6.36
CA TYR A 26 -5.98 7.03 6.17
C TYR A 26 -5.53 5.67 6.71
N SER A 27 -6.15 5.18 7.79
CA SER A 27 -5.86 3.83 8.31
C SER A 27 -6.26 2.76 7.31
N SER A 28 -7.46 2.84 6.73
CA SER A 28 -7.89 1.88 5.71
C SER A 28 -7.07 1.99 4.43
N MET A 29 -6.71 3.22 4.02
CA MET A 29 -5.82 3.44 2.86
C MET A 29 -4.44 2.79 3.06
N SER A 30 -3.85 2.90 4.25
CA SER A 30 -2.57 2.25 4.59
C SER A 30 -2.60 0.76 4.28
N VAL A 31 -3.62 0.06 4.78
CA VAL A 31 -3.80 -1.38 4.59
C VAL A 31 -4.05 -1.72 3.12
N MET A 32 -4.85 -0.92 2.41
CA MET A 32 -5.11 -1.13 0.98
C MET A 32 -3.85 -0.98 0.13
N TYR A 33 -3.06 0.07 0.36
CA TYR A 33 -1.78 0.26 -0.32
C TYR A 33 -0.77 -0.85 0.02
N TYR A 34 -0.69 -1.30 1.27
CA TYR A 34 0.19 -2.41 1.68
C TYR A 34 -0.14 -3.71 0.93
N ASN A 35 -1.43 -4.02 0.82
CA ASN A 35 -1.89 -5.22 0.14
C ASN A 35 -1.66 -5.14 -1.36
N ALA A 36 -1.96 -4.00 -2.00
CA ALA A 36 -1.66 -3.77 -3.41
C ALA A 36 -0.16 -3.91 -3.70
N ALA A 37 0.70 -3.34 -2.86
CA ALA A 37 2.16 -3.46 -2.96
C ALA A 37 2.62 -4.92 -2.88
N SER A 38 2.10 -5.67 -1.91
CA SER A 38 2.42 -7.09 -1.73
C SER A 38 1.99 -7.92 -2.94
N MET A 39 0.82 -7.64 -3.51
CA MET A 39 0.34 -8.32 -4.73
C MET A 39 1.19 -7.97 -5.95
N HIS A 40 1.55 -6.70 -6.14
CA HIS A 40 2.44 -6.30 -7.23
C HIS A 40 3.82 -6.94 -7.12
N ARG A 41 4.35 -7.09 -5.90
CA ARG A 41 5.61 -7.81 -5.66
C ARG A 41 5.50 -9.28 -6.10
N GLU A 42 4.38 -9.92 -5.82
CA GLU A 42 4.12 -11.31 -6.25
C GLU A 42 3.86 -11.47 -7.75
N LEU A 43 3.48 -10.38 -8.42
CA LEU A 43 3.33 -10.30 -9.88
C LEU A 43 4.63 -9.83 -10.56
N GLU A 44 5.73 -9.73 -9.81
CA GLU A 44 7.03 -9.23 -10.28
C GLU A 44 7.01 -7.80 -10.85
N ASN A 45 5.95 -7.05 -10.59
CA ASN A 45 5.85 -5.63 -10.94
C ASN A 45 6.46 -4.79 -9.81
N HIS A 46 7.79 -4.71 -9.79
CA HIS A 46 8.56 -4.10 -8.71
C HIS A 46 8.33 -2.58 -8.61
N GLU A 47 8.18 -1.89 -9.73
CA GLU A 47 7.90 -0.44 -9.76
C GLU A 47 6.55 -0.12 -9.11
N ALA A 48 5.49 -0.83 -9.52
CA ALA A 48 4.17 -0.64 -8.91
C ALA A 48 4.16 -1.06 -7.44
N ALA A 49 4.87 -2.14 -7.09
CA ALA A 49 4.98 -2.60 -5.71
C ALA A 49 5.61 -1.52 -4.81
N LEU A 50 6.72 -0.92 -5.24
CA LEU A 50 7.42 0.10 -4.48
C LEU A 50 6.56 1.34 -4.29
N LYS A 51 5.92 1.83 -5.37
CA LYS A 51 5.04 3.00 -5.31
C LYS A 51 3.90 2.82 -4.30
N HIS A 52 3.26 1.64 -4.29
CA HIS A 52 2.19 1.35 -3.34
C HIS A 52 2.73 1.20 -1.91
N ALA A 53 3.91 0.59 -1.72
CA ALA A 53 4.50 0.44 -0.39
C ALA A 53 4.85 1.80 0.23
N GLU A 54 5.38 2.73 -0.56
CA GLU A 54 5.68 4.09 -0.09
C GLU A 54 4.42 4.86 0.31
N ARG A 55 3.33 4.75 -0.48
CA ARG A 55 2.03 5.33 -0.12
C ARG A 55 1.42 4.72 1.14
N SER A 56 1.66 3.43 1.37
CA SER A 56 1.26 2.75 2.61
C SER A 56 1.97 3.34 3.84
N VAL A 57 3.27 3.65 3.74
CA VAL A 57 4.02 4.34 4.81
C VAL A 57 3.49 5.75 5.06
N GLU A 58 3.21 6.51 3.99
CA GLU A 58 2.69 7.89 4.08
C GLU A 58 1.33 7.92 4.78
N THR A 59 0.40 7.07 4.36
CA THR A 59 -0.95 7.00 4.93
C THR A 59 -0.96 6.46 6.36
N ALA A 60 -0.12 5.47 6.69
CA ALA A 60 0.05 5.03 8.07
C ALA A 60 0.55 6.15 8.99
N ARG A 61 1.48 6.99 8.50
CA ARG A 61 2.00 8.13 9.26
C ARG A 61 0.92 9.18 9.50
N LEU A 62 0.07 9.45 8.51
CA LEU A 62 -1.08 10.35 8.66
C LEU A 62 -2.13 9.81 9.65
N ALA A 63 -2.34 8.49 9.68
CA ALA A 63 -3.34 7.85 10.53
C ALA A 63 -2.90 7.72 12.00
N PHE A 64 -1.63 7.35 12.24
CA PHE A 64 -1.17 6.89 13.56
C PHE A 64 0.04 7.65 14.12
N GLY A 65 0.68 8.50 13.31
CA GLY A 65 1.95 9.14 13.64
C GLY A 65 3.18 8.28 13.27
N PRO A 66 4.38 8.89 13.23
CA PRO A 66 5.59 8.30 12.64
C PRO A 66 6.18 7.11 13.42
N ASP A 67 5.98 7.04 14.74
CA ASP A 67 6.59 6.00 15.59
C ASP A 67 5.72 4.75 15.77
N HIS A 68 4.52 4.75 15.17
CA HIS A 68 3.58 3.66 15.28
C HIS A 68 4.10 2.38 14.61
N THR A 69 3.75 1.22 15.17
CA THR A 69 4.20 -0.09 14.68
C THR A 69 3.83 -0.33 13.22
N GLU A 70 2.62 0.07 12.81
CA GLU A 70 2.16 0.01 11.41
C GLU A 70 3.14 0.71 10.43
N VAL A 71 3.66 1.89 10.79
CA VAL A 71 4.61 2.63 9.95
C VAL A 71 5.90 1.83 9.78
N LYS A 72 6.37 1.18 10.85
CA LYS A 72 7.57 0.34 10.82
C LYS A 72 7.34 -0.90 9.95
N GLU A 73 6.19 -1.54 10.06
CA GLU A 73 5.85 -2.71 9.23
C GLU A 73 5.77 -2.36 7.74
N ASN A 74 5.15 -1.22 7.41
CA ASN A 74 5.08 -0.73 6.03
C ASN A 74 6.47 -0.36 5.51
N GLN A 75 7.33 0.23 6.33
CA GLN A 75 8.71 0.53 5.96
C GLN A 75 9.51 -0.74 5.69
N MET A 76 9.33 -1.80 6.51
CA MET A 76 9.94 -3.10 6.23
C MET A 76 9.46 -3.71 4.91
N LEU A 77 8.23 -3.43 4.46
CA LEU A 77 7.79 -3.84 3.13
C LEU A 77 8.53 -3.10 2.02
N VAL A 78 8.71 -1.78 2.15
CA VAL A 78 9.50 -0.97 1.20
C VAL A 78 10.91 -1.52 1.08
N ASP A 79 11.59 -1.77 2.20
CA ASP A 79 12.96 -2.27 2.23
C ASP A 79 13.05 -3.68 1.60
N ARG A 80 12.06 -4.55 1.86
CA ARG A 80 11.97 -5.88 1.24
C ARG A 80 11.81 -5.83 -0.28
N ILE A 81 11.07 -4.85 -0.82
CA ILE A 81 10.89 -4.68 -2.26
C ILE A 81 12.19 -4.16 -2.88
N ARG A 82 12.80 -3.13 -2.29
CA ARG A 82 14.06 -2.54 -2.78
C ARG A 82 15.22 -3.55 -2.80
N ASN A 83 15.34 -4.39 -1.76
CA ASN A 83 16.42 -5.38 -1.68
C ASN A 83 16.27 -6.57 -2.64
N LYS A 84 15.12 -6.70 -3.32
CA LYS A 84 14.84 -7.75 -4.31
C LYS A 84 14.77 -7.23 -5.76
N SER A 85 14.90 -5.92 -5.96
CA SER A 85 14.88 -5.24 -7.27
C SER A 85 16.29 -5.16 -7.85
#